data_AF-A0AAE5WZH5-F1
#
_entry.id   AF-A0AAE5WZH5-F1
#
_cell.length_a   1.000
_cell.length_b   1.000
_cell.length_c   1.000
_cell.angle_alpha   90.00
_cell.angle_beta   90.00
_cell.angle_gamma   90.00
#
_symmetry.space_group_name_H-M   'P 1'
#
loop_
_entity.id
_entity.type
_entity.pdbx_description
1 polymer ?
#
loop_
_entity_poly.entity_id
_entity_poly.type
_entity_poly.pdbx_seq_one_letter_code
_entity_poly.pdbx_strand_id
1 'polypeptide(L)'
;MPTLEYIRSEIEHMRRQIGRQQKEIQSLLRSGISTASAETLLTSMQAKVEGLCDQRDRLLSEERGPTYASGKRIKGTPSHRRA
;
A
#
# COMPACT_ATOMS: atom_id res chain seq x y z
N MET A 1 -14.08 9.61 3.90
CA MET A 1 -13.17 8.47 3.77
C MET A 1 -12.58 8.51 2.36
N PRO A 2 -11.25 8.44 2.20
CA PRO A 2 -10.66 8.31 0.86
C PRO A 2 -11.18 7.04 0.17
N THR A 3 -11.47 7.13 -1.12
CA THR A 3 -11.96 5.99 -1.90
C THR A 3 -10.82 5.00 -2.20
N LEU A 4 -11.16 3.75 -2.50
CA LEU A 4 -10.17 2.73 -2.88
C LEU A 4 -9.34 3.16 -4.10
N GLU A 5 -9.97 3.81 -5.09
CA GLU A 5 -9.31 4.34 -6.27
C GLU A 5 -8.33 5.47 -5.95
N TYR A 6 -8.69 6.34 -5.00
CA TYR A 6 -7.77 7.37 -4.51
C TYR A 6 -6.52 6.73 -3.86
N ILE A 7 -6.70 5.74 -2.98
CA ILE A 7 -5.57 5.07 -2.31
C ILE A 7 -4.69 4.33 -3.33
N ARG A 8 -5.28 3.65 -4.32
CA ARG A 8 -4.52 3.03 -5.42
C ARG A 8 -3.69 4.04 -6.18
N SER A 9 -4.29 5.18 -6.53
CA SER A 9 -3.62 6.26 -7.25
C SER A 9 -2.48 6.86 -6.42
N GLU A 10 -2.69 7.05 -5.12
CA GLU A 10 -1.69 7.58 -4.20
C GLU A 10 -0.51 6.61 -4.01
N ILE A 11 -0.75 5.29 -3.92
CA ILE A 11 0.30 4.27 -3.88
C ILE A 11 1.16 4.33 -5.15
N GLU A 12 0.53 4.41 -6.32
CA GLU A 12 1.25 4.50 -7.60
C GLU A 12 2.04 5.80 -7.72
N HIS A 13 1.48 6.92 -7.26
CA HIS A 13 2.19 8.20 -7.22
C HIS A 13 3.42 8.12 -6.30
N MET A 14 3.26 7.61 -5.08
CA MET A 14 4.35 7.44 -4.11
C MET A 14 5.44 6.50 -4.63
N ARG A 15 5.09 5.39 -5.28
CA ARG A 15 6.06 4.46 -5.90
C ARG A 15 6.93 5.16 -6.96
N ARG A 16 6.34 6.03 -7.78
CA ARG A 16 7.10 6.84 -8.75
C ARG A 16 8.05 7.80 -8.05
N GLN A 17 7.62 8.43 -6.96
CA GLN A 17 8.48 9.32 -6.17
C GLN A 17 9.64 8.55 -5.52
N ILE A 18 9.37 7.37 -4.94
CA ILE A 18 10.41 6.47 -4.39
C ILE A 18 11.45 6.14 -5.46
N GLY A 19 11.02 5.76 -6.66
CA GLY A 19 11.93 5.46 -7.77
C GLY A 19 12.78 6.67 -8.19
N ARG A 20 12.27 7.90 -8.07
CA ARG A 20 13.05 9.13 -8.30
C ARG A 20 14.06 9.36 -7.17
N GLN A 21 13.63 9.21 -5.92
CA GLN A 21 14.48 9.37 -4.74
C GLN A 21 15.67 8.39 -4.76
N GLN A 22 15.43 7.14 -5.18
CA GLN A 22 16.48 6.14 -5.34
C GLN A 22 17.52 6.54 -6.39
N LYS A 23 17.08 7.14 -7.52
CA LYS A 23 18.00 7.65 -8.56
C LYS A 23 18.80 8.84 -8.07
N GLU A 24 18.18 9.72 -7.28
CA GLU A 24 18.87 10.86 -6.67
C GLU A 24 19.96 10.39 -5.69
N ILE A 25 19.63 9.45 -4.80
CA ILE A 25 20.60 8.81 -3.89
C ILE A 25 21.77 8.20 -4.69
N GLN A 26 21.49 7.45 -5.76
CA GLN A 26 22.55 6.90 -6.61
C GLN A 26 23.43 7.97 -7.25
N SER A 27 22.85 9.10 -7.67
CA SER A 27 23.60 10.24 -8.21
C SER A 27 24.50 10.88 -7.15
N LEU A 28 24.00 11.06 -5.93
CA LEU A 28 24.74 11.62 -4.80
C LEU A 28 25.89 10.71 -4.37
N LEU A 29 25.67 9.39 -4.32
CA LEU A 29 26.74 8.42 -4.04
C LEU A 29 27.86 8.48 -5.07
N ARG A 30 27.51 8.62 -6.36
CA ARG A 30 28.50 8.73 -7.45
C ARG A 30 29.33 10.01 -7.37
N SER A 31 28.76 11.10 -6.83
CA SER A 31 29.49 12.35 -6.60
C SER A 31 30.20 12.40 -5.25
N GLY A 32 30.13 11.34 -4.44
CA GLY A 32 30.75 11.29 -3.11
C GLY A 32 30.07 12.20 -2.08
N ILE A 33 28.82 12.59 -2.32
CA ILE A 33 28.03 13.42 -1.41
C ILE A 33 27.32 12.52 -0.39
N SER A 34 27.28 12.94 0.87
CA SER A 34 26.55 12.23 1.92
C SER A 34 25.06 12.07 1.59
N THR A 35 24.55 10.84 1.69
CA THR A 35 23.17 10.46 1.37
C THR A 35 22.26 10.25 2.58
N ALA A 36 22.76 10.46 3.80
CA ALA A 36 22.03 10.15 5.04
C ALA A 36 20.62 10.78 5.11
N SER A 37 20.51 12.05 4.72
CA SER A 37 19.21 12.75 4.68
C SER A 37 18.26 12.16 3.63
N ALA A 38 18.79 11.87 2.44
CA ALA A 38 18.01 11.32 1.33
C ALA A 38 17.53 9.88 1.62
N GLU A 39 18.32 9.08 2.33
CA GLU A 39 17.95 7.73 2.80
C GLU A 39 16.88 7.76 3.90
N THR A 40 16.95 8.74 4.80
CA THR A 40 15.92 8.96 5.83
C THR A 40 14.58 9.31 5.19
N LEU A 41 14.60 10.17 4.16
CA LEU A 41 13.41 10.49 3.37
C LEU A 41 12.87 9.26 2.64
N LEU A 42 13.76 8.47 2.00
CA LEU A 42 13.37 7.24 1.30
C LEU A 42 12.64 6.26 2.25
N THR A 43 13.18 6.06 3.44
CA THR A 43 12.59 5.19 4.47
C THR A 43 11.20 5.69 4.88
N SER A 44 11.07 7.00 5.09
CA SER A 44 9.78 7.62 5.45
C SER A 44 8.74 7.48 4.33
N MET A 45 9.16 7.58 3.07
CA MET A 45 8.28 7.37 1.92
C MET A 45 7.83 5.91 1.81
N GLN A 46 8.72 4.95 2.05
CA GLN A 46 8.41 3.52 2.05
C GLN A 46 7.40 3.17 3.16
N ALA A 47 7.63 3.65 4.39
CA ALA A 47 6.70 3.46 5.50
C ALA A 47 5.30 4.02 5.20
N LYS A 48 5.22 5.18 4.51
CA LYS A 48 3.94 5.74 4.08
C LYS A 48 3.22 4.84 3.06
N VAL A 49 3.95 4.25 2.11
CA VAL A 49 3.37 3.30 1.13
C VAL A 49 2.86 2.05 1.80
N GLU A 50 3.58 1.50 2.78
CA GLU A 50 3.13 0.37 3.59
C GLU A 50 1.81 0.69 4.28
N GLY A 51 1.71 1.85 4.95
CA GLY A 51 0.46 2.29 5.57
C GLY A 51 -0.71 2.44 4.58
N LEU A 52 -0.46 2.91 3.36
CA LEU A 52 -1.48 3.00 2.31
C LEU A 52 -1.90 1.61 1.80
N CYS A 53 -0.98 0.66 1.69
CA CYS A 53 -1.28 -0.73 1.35
C CYS A 53 -2.17 -1.38 2.42
N ASP A 54 -1.85 -1.19 3.70
CA ASP A 54 -2.68 -1.69 4.80
C ASP A 54 -4.09 -1.08 4.76
N GLN A 55 -4.18 0.22 4.50
CA GLN A 55 -5.46 0.89 4.37
C GLN A 55 -6.29 0.36 3.19
N ARG A 56 -5.65 0.14 2.04
CA ARG A 56 -6.28 -0.49 0.87
C ARG A 56 -6.81 -1.88 1.22
N ASP A 57 -6.03 -2.68 1.93
CA ASP A 57 -6.38 -4.06 2.25
C ASP A 57 -7.52 -4.13 3.28
N ARG A 58 -7.58 -3.18 4.23
CA ARG A 58 -8.74 -3.00 5.12
C ARG A 58 -10.00 -2.67 4.34
N LEU A 59 -9.96 -1.66 3.46
CA LEU A 59 -11.13 -1.27 2.65
C LEU A 59 -11.58 -2.38 1.71
N LEU A 60 -10.64 -3.12 1.09
CA LEU A 60 -10.97 -4.28 0.26
C LEU A 60 -11.65 -5.40 1.08
N SER A 61 -11.24 -5.59 2.33
CA SER A 61 -11.85 -6.58 3.22
C SER A 61 -13.26 -6.18 3.63
N GLU A 62 -13.47 -4.90 3.94
CA GLU A 62 -14.79 -4.32 4.23
C GLU A 62 -15.75 -4.47 3.04
N GLU A 63 -15.30 -4.18 1.82
CA GLU A 63 -16.11 -4.28 0.60
C GLU A 63 -16.43 -5.74 0.22
N ARG A 64 -15.51 -6.68 0.48
CA ARG A 64 -15.69 -8.11 0.14
C ARG A 64 -16.58 -8.85 1.15
N GLY A 65 -16.71 -8.35 2.38
CA GLY A 65 -17.41 -9.02 3.46
C GLY A 65 -16.66 -10.26 3.99
N PRO A 66 -17.24 -11.01 4.95
CA PRO A 66 -16.53 -12.08 5.62
C PRO A 66 -16.12 -13.20 4.64
N THR A 67 -14.88 -13.66 4.76
CA THR A 67 -14.30 -14.75 3.96
C THR A 67 -13.86 -15.89 4.87
N TYR A 68 -13.89 -17.12 4.36
CA TYR A 68 -13.27 -18.27 5.03
C TYR A 68 -11.74 -18.10 5.05
N ALA A 69 -11.04 -18.82 5.93
CA ALA A 69 -9.57 -18.86 5.95
C ALA A 69 -8.95 -19.26 4.58
N SER A 70 -9.72 -19.98 3.74
CA SER A 70 -9.36 -20.32 2.37
C SER A 70 -9.54 -19.17 1.35
N GLY A 71 -9.90 -17.95 1.79
CA GLY A 71 -10.18 -16.79 0.93
C GLY A 71 -11.53 -16.79 0.20
N LYS A 72 -12.37 -17.83 0.37
CA LYS A 72 -13.70 -17.89 -0.26
C LYS A 72 -14.68 -16.97 0.45
N ARG A 73 -15.46 -16.17 -0.29
CA ARG A 73 -16.52 -15.31 0.29
C ARG A 73 -17.60 -16.15 0.99
N ILE A 74 -17.98 -15.76 2.20
CA ILE A 74 -19.07 -16.40 2.96
C ILE A 74 -20.39 -15.83 2.43
N LYS A 75 -21.12 -16.61 1.62
CA LYS A 75 -22.45 -16.24 1.11
C LYS A 75 -23.55 -16.60 2.11
N GLY A 76 -23.73 -15.78 3.15
CA GLY A 76 -24.85 -15.89 4.10
C GLY A 76 -25.13 -17.31 4.64
N THR A 77 -26.28 -17.51 5.25
CA THR A 77 -26.73 -18.84 5.65
C THR A 77 -27.23 -19.58 4.41
N PRO A 78 -26.72 -20.81 4.10
CA PRO A 78 -27.19 -21.60 2.97
C PRO A 78 -28.71 -21.77 3.00
N SER A 79 -29.36 -21.75 1.83
CA SER A 79 -30.82 -21.76 1.68
C SER A 79 -31.50 -22.89 2.47
N HIS A 80 -30.86 -24.06 2.58
CA HIS A 80 -31.35 -25.22 3.32
C HIS A 80 -31.32 -25.04 4.85
N ARG A 81 -30.60 -24.04 5.37
CA ARG A 81 -30.49 -23.74 6.81
C ARG A 81 -31.41 -22.60 7.27
N ARG A 82 -32.26 -22.08 6.39
CA ARG A 82 -33.30 -21.10 6.76
C ARG A 82 -34.48 -21.87 7.36
N ALA A 83 -34.74 -21.66 8.64
CA ALA A 83 -35.91 -22.18 9.35
C ALA A 83 -37.18 -21.41 8.95
#